data_AF-A0A9R1C8U0-F1
#
_entry.id   AF-A0A9R1C8U0-F1
#
_cell.length_a   1.000
_cell.length_b   1.000
_cell.length_c   1.000
_cell.angle_alpha   90.00
_cell.angle_beta   90.00
_cell.angle_gamma   90.00
#
_symmetry.space_group_name_H-M   'P 1'
#
loop_
_entity.id
_entity.type
_entity.pdbx_description
1 polymer ?
#
loop_
_entity_poly.entity_id
_entity_poly.type
_entity_poly.pdbx_seq_one_letter_code
_entity_poly.pdbx_strand_id
1 'polypeptide(L)'
;MTHDERWAQMLKAYRNYILKKHRCPSKYKPEDRQLYNWIKHNRKMRNKGEMPPERQEVFADLLKLADKYRRVNQHAYMHVEGEGTLF
;
A
#
# COMPACT_ATOMS: atom_id res chain seq x y z
N MET A 1 -14.51 4.36 17.80
CA MET A 1 -13.89 4.14 16.48
C MET A 1 -13.02 2.91 16.58
N THR A 2 -13.43 1.81 15.94
CA THR A 2 -12.70 0.55 16.00
C THR A 2 -11.48 0.58 15.07
N HIS A 3 -10.56 -0.37 15.25
CA HIS A 3 -9.40 -0.52 14.38
C HIS A 3 -9.82 -0.76 12.90
N ASP A 4 -10.90 -1.51 12.70
CA ASP A 4 -11.49 -1.77 11.38
C ASP A 4 -12.05 -0.53 10.70
N GLU A 5 -12.80 0.30 11.43
CA GLU A 5 -13.34 1.54 10.89
C GLU A 5 -12.22 2.49 10.45
N ARG A 6 -11.17 2.62 11.28
CA ARG A 6 -10.01 3.43 10.93
C ARG A 6 -9.29 2.89 9.70
N TRP A 7 -9.17 1.56 9.58
CA TRP A 7 -8.55 0.92 8.43
C TRP A 7 -9.35 1.18 7.15
N ALA A 8 -10.66 1.01 7.19
CA ALA A 8 -11.56 1.28 6.06
C ALA A 8 -11.54 2.75 5.62
N GLN A 9 -11.48 3.69 6.57
CA GLN A 9 -11.36 5.11 6.27
C GLN A 9 -10.04 5.46 5.56
N MET A 10 -8.93 4.90 6.04
CA MET A 10 -7.63 5.10 5.40
C MET A 10 -7.59 4.50 3.99
N LEU A 11 -8.21 3.33 3.79
CA LEU A 11 -8.35 2.71 2.47
C LEU A 11 -9.15 3.60 1.53
N LYS A 12 -10.30 4.13 1.97
CA LYS A 12 -11.13 5.04 1.18
C LYS A 12 -10.37 6.34 0.86
N ALA A 13 -9.65 6.91 1.82
CA ALA A 13 -8.83 8.09 1.62
C ALA A 13 -7.74 7.86 0.57
N TYR A 14 -7.03 6.73 0.64
CA TYR A 14 -5.99 6.37 -0.32
C TYR A 14 -6.57 6.14 -1.73
N ARG A 15 -7.69 5.42 -1.84
CA ARG A 15 -8.37 5.19 -3.12
C ARG A 15 -8.82 6.50 -3.76
N ASN A 16 -9.44 7.38 -2.97
CA ASN A 16 -9.86 8.70 -3.44
C ASN A 16 -8.67 9.56 -3.88
N TYR A 17 -7.55 9.48 -3.16
CA TYR A 17 -6.33 10.19 -3.55
C TYR A 17 -5.85 9.75 -4.93
N ILE A 18 -5.73 8.44 -5.16
CA ILE A 18 -5.29 7.89 -6.44
C ILE A 18 -6.25 8.27 -7.56
N LEU A 19 -7.55 8.13 -7.35
CA LEU A 19 -8.55 8.45 -8.37
C LEU A 19 -8.56 9.95 -8.71
N LYS A 20 -8.39 10.83 -7.71
CA LYS A 20 -8.42 12.29 -7.92
C LYS A 20 -7.12 12.85 -8.49
N LYS A 21 -5.96 12.31 -8.08
CA LYS A 21 -4.64 12.82 -8.46
C LYS A 21 -3.97 12.01 -9.56
N HIS A 22 -4.54 10.85 -9.93
CA HIS A 22 -3.98 9.87 -10.87
C HIS A 22 -2.51 9.51 -10.58
N ARG A 23 -2.12 9.53 -9.30
CA ARG A 23 -0.76 9.22 -8.84
C ARG A 23 -0.77 8.61 -7.44
N CYS A 24 0.28 7.88 -7.12
CA CYS A 24 0.51 7.39 -5.76
C CYS A 24 1.00 8.52 -4.81
N PRO A 25 0.61 8.48 -3.52
CA PRO A 25 1.14 9.39 -2.49
C PRO A 25 2.67 9.31 -2.39
N SER A 26 3.32 10.46 -2.23
CA SER A 26 4.78 10.56 -2.17
C SER A 26 5.32 10.83 -0.77
N LYS A 27 6.53 10.36 -0.46
CA LYS A 27 7.21 10.64 0.83
C LYS A 27 7.56 12.12 1.04
N TYR A 28 7.68 12.88 -0.05
CA TYR A 28 8.18 14.27 -0.03
C TYR A 28 7.11 15.28 0.40
N LYS A 29 5.82 14.93 0.31
CA LYS A 29 4.74 15.83 0.70
C LYS A 29 4.22 15.44 2.08
N PRO A 30 4.16 16.38 3.05
CA PRO A 30 3.72 16.06 4.40
C PRO A 30 2.28 15.52 4.44
N GLU A 31 1.39 16.08 3.61
CA GLU A 31 0.00 15.64 3.44
C GLU A 31 -0.11 14.19 2.92
N ASP A 32 0.80 13.80 2.01
CA ASP A 32 0.85 12.46 1.43
C ASP A 32 1.54 11.45 2.36
N ARG A 33 2.39 11.93 3.27
CA ARG A 33 3.27 11.09 4.12
C ARG A 33 2.47 10.13 4.98
N GLN A 34 1.31 10.54 5.47
CA GLN A 34 0.42 9.68 6.26
C GLN A 34 -0.09 8.50 5.43
N LEU A 35 -0.60 8.76 4.22
CA LEU A 35 -1.08 7.74 3.28
C LEU A 35 0.06 6.82 2.81
N TYR A 36 1.24 7.39 2.55
CA TYR A 36 2.45 6.65 2.19
C TYR A 36 2.90 5.69 3.31
N ASN A 37 2.95 6.18 4.56
CA ASN A 37 3.33 5.35 5.70
C ASN A 37 2.29 4.27 5.96
N TRP A 38 1.00 4.57 5.79
CA TRP A 38 -0.07 3.59 5.94
C TRP A 38 0.07 2.44 4.95
N ILE A 39 0.28 2.71 3.66
CA ILE A 39 0.42 1.63 2.67
C ILE A 39 1.71 0.82 2.90
N LYS A 40 2.80 1.48 3.31
CA LYS A 40 4.06 0.81 3.67
C LYS A 40 3.87 -0.13 4.87
N HIS A 41 3.16 0.30 5.89
CA HIS A 41 2.87 -0.51 7.07
C HIS A 41 2.00 -1.73 6.72
N ASN A 42 0.93 -1.53 5.94
CA ASN A 42 0.05 -2.62 5.51
C ASN A 42 0.76 -3.66 4.64
N ARG A 43 1.69 -3.25 3.76
CA ARG A 43 2.54 -4.19 3.01
C ARG A 43 3.39 -5.05 3.95
N LYS A 44 3.99 -4.45 4.98
CA LYS A 44 4.76 -5.21 5.98
C LYS A 44 3.87 -6.19 6.75
N MET A 45 2.69 -5.77 7.21
CA MET A 45 1.75 -6.65 7.91
C MET A 45 1.32 -7.82 7.04
N ARG A 46 1.01 -7.57 5.75
CA ARG A 46 0.66 -8.63 4.79
C ARG A 46 1.81 -9.63 4.63
N ASN A 47 3.03 -9.14 4.42
CA ASN A 47 4.21 -10.01 4.23
C ASN A 47 4.54 -10.82 5.49
N LYS A 48 4.19 -10.32 6.68
CA LYS A 48 4.33 -11.06 7.94
C LYS A 48 3.19 -12.07 8.20
N GLY A 49 2.12 -12.05 7.42
CA GLY A 49 0.92 -12.85 7.67
C GLY A 49 0.04 -12.35 8.83
N GLU A 50 0.30 -11.16 9.37
CA GLU A 50 -0.46 -10.56 10.49
C GLU A 50 -1.77 -9.89 10.02
N MET A 51 -2.06 -9.89 8.72
CA MET A 51 -3.24 -9.25 8.14
C MET A 51 -4.39 -10.27 8.00
N PRO A 52 -5.61 -9.96 8.50
CA PRO A 52 -6.77 -10.83 8.30
C PRO A 52 -7.06 -11.08 6.80
N PRO A 53 -7.49 -12.29 6.40
CA PRO A 53 -7.66 -12.66 5.00
C PRO A 53 -8.62 -11.71 4.26
N GLU A 54 -9.74 -11.32 4.88
CA GLU A 54 -10.68 -10.34 4.30
C GLU A 54 -10.01 -9.00 3.96
N ARG A 55 -9.10 -8.52 4.83
CA ARG A 55 -8.36 -7.28 4.58
C ARG A 55 -7.28 -7.47 3.51
N GLN A 56 -6.71 -8.68 3.38
CA GLN A 56 -5.69 -8.97 2.37
C GLN A 56 -6.26 -8.84 0.96
N GLU A 57 -7.46 -9.36 0.71
CA GLU A 57 -8.11 -9.28 -0.60
C GLU A 57 -8.38 -7.82 -1.01
N VAL A 58 -9.02 -7.05 -0.11
CA VAL A 58 -9.34 -5.64 -0.35
C VAL A 58 -8.05 -4.82 -0.54
N PHE A 59 -7.00 -5.13 0.23
CA PHE A 59 -5.71 -4.46 0.08
C PHE A 59 -4.99 -4.86 -1.21
N ALA A 60 -5.10 -6.11 -1.65
CA ALA A 60 -4.52 -6.57 -2.93
C ALA A 60 -5.15 -5.83 -4.12
N ASP A 61 -6.45 -5.61 -4.11
CA ASP A 61 -7.13 -4.83 -5.15
C ASP A 61 -6.72 -3.35 -5.12
N LEU A 62 -6.52 -2.78 -3.93
CA LEU A 62 -5.96 -1.44 -3.81
C LEU A 62 -4.54 -1.36 -4.40
N LEU A 63 -3.72 -2.38 -4.20
CA LEU A 63 -2.37 -2.45 -4.76
C LEU A 63 -2.38 -2.56 -6.29
N LYS A 64 -3.28 -3.36 -6.87
CA LYS A 64 -3.46 -3.42 -8.34
C LYS A 64 -3.85 -2.05 -8.89
N LEU A 65 -4.78 -1.37 -8.23
CA LEU A 65 -5.17 0.00 -8.61
C LEU A 65 -3.98 0.96 -8.50
N ALA A 66 -3.20 0.88 -7.42
CA ALA A 66 -2.02 1.69 -7.24
C ALA A 66 -0.92 1.40 -8.27
N ASP A 67 -0.78 0.14 -8.71
CA ASP A 67 0.20 -0.24 -9.73
C ASP A 67 -0.14 0.37 -11.10
N LYS A 68 -1.43 0.46 -11.45
CA LYS A 68 -1.89 1.18 -12.65
C LYS A 68 -1.47 2.65 -12.69
N TYR A 69 -1.40 3.30 -11.53
CA TYR A 69 -0.97 4.71 -11.40
C TYR A 69 0.46 4.84 -10.86
N ARG A 70 1.21 3.73 -10.80
CA ARG A 70 2.59 3.73 -10.36
C ARG A 70 3.42 4.41 -11.44
N ARG A 71 4.14 5.46 -11.05
CA ARG A 71 5.14 6.08 -11.91
C ARG A 71 6.24 5.05 -12.14
N VAL A 72 6.34 4.51 -13.36
CA VAL A 72 7.43 3.61 -13.75
C VAL A 72 8.71 4.42 -13.68
N ASN A 73 9.52 4.16 -12.65
CA ASN A 73 10.86 4.71 -12.57
C ASN A 73 11.71 3.95 -13.58
N GLN A 74 12.28 4.63 -14.57
CA GLN A 74 13.07 4.02 -15.65
C GLN A 74 14.35 3.31 -15.13
N HIS A 75 14.76 3.61 -13.90
CA HIS A 75 15.78 2.86 -13.16
C HIS A 75 15.10 1.89 -12.17
N ALA A 76 14.62 0.77 -12.70
CA ALA A 76 14.22 -0.38 -11.90
C ALA A 76 15.50 -1.02 -11.33
N TYR A 77 15.92 -0.62 -10.13
CA TYR A 77 16.90 -1.43 -9.40
C TYR A 77 16.24 -2.76 -9.07
N MET A 78 16.78 -3.82 -9.69
CA MET A 78 16.50 -5.22 -9.39
C MET A 78 16.63 -5.45 -7.89
N HIS A 79 15.53 -5.41 -7.16
CA HIS A 79 15.48 -5.98 -5.83
C HIS A 79 14.90 -7.37 -5.99
N VAL A 80 15.78 -8.33 -6.30
CA VAL A 80 15.49 -9.75 -6.24
C VAL A 80 15.16 -10.03 -4.77
N GLU A 81 13.90 -10.34 -4.46
CA GLU A 81 13.54 -10.84 -3.14
C GLU A 81 14.22 -12.21 -3.00
N GLY A 82 15.28 -12.25 -2.20
CA GLY A 82 15.91 -13.51 -1.80
C GLY A 82 14.87 -14.35 -1.07
N GLU A 83 14.43 -15.41 -1.72
CA GLU A 83 13.82 -16.56 -1.09
C GLU A 83 14.73 -17.01 0.06
N GLY A 84 14.19 -16.98 1.26
CA GLY A 84 14.90 -17.34 2.48
C GLY A 84 13.97 -18.11 3.41
N THR A 85 13.24 -19.08 2.85
CA THR A 85 12.72 -20.21 3.62
C THR A 85 13.92 -21.08 3.97
N LEU A 86 14.40 -21.04 5.21
CA LEU A 86 15.26 -22.09 5.73
C LEU A 86 14.71 -22.57 7.08
N PHE A 87 14.65 -23.89 7.14
CA PHE A 87 14.14 -24.78 8.17
C PHE A 87 14.62 -24.50 9.59
#